data_AF-A0AAD9GNE8-F1
#
_entry.id   AF-A0AAD9GNE8-F1
#
_cell.length_a   1.000
_cell.length_b   1.000
_cell.length_c   1.000
_cell.angle_alpha   90.00
_cell.angle_beta   90.00
_cell.angle_gamma   90.00
#
_symmetry.space_group_name_H-M   'P 1'
#
loop_
_entity.id
_entity.type
_entity.pdbx_description
1 polymer ?
#
loop_
_entity_poly.entity_id
_entity_poly.type
_entity_poly.pdbx_seq_one_letter_code
_entity_poly.pdbx_strand_id
1 'polypeptide(L)'
;MVRAFEGLVSKIDDLVDARKLKKYRLLWSNLQFGDDLAVVLKSPQVEKLAKFSLNKAPGNQVSLIGKLTAKYGDDVVAKTLVSLERNASDNPTMLSMIKQLRNDQVANWLKNGETAPGVVGILKMSKDESIFRSKSLGMLEDFIKKYNSANHADESLLKTLTKVYGGESELLNPQSAKKSANIEDQLVSKWRSEKIPELSLMSNLKFSDDINTALSSGKVEVFYKYSASKTSVLKRLNDKYGQGEVAAALARAKKYPSTKEIATALLNLG
;
A
#
# COMPACT_ATOMS: atom_id res chain seq x y z
N MET A 1 -17.21 44.20 30.83
CA MET A 1 -15.82 44.38 30.40
C MET A 1 -15.27 43.15 29.67
N VAL A 2 -15.39 41.94 30.25
CA VAL A 2 -14.92 40.67 29.64
C VAL A 2 -15.47 40.38 28.22
N ARG A 3 -16.79 40.48 28.01
CA ARG A 3 -17.41 40.26 26.67
C ARG A 3 -16.93 41.21 25.57
N ALA A 4 -16.57 42.44 25.91
CA ALA A 4 -16.06 43.42 24.96
C ALA A 4 -14.60 43.11 24.56
N PHE A 5 -13.82 42.56 25.49
CA PHE A 5 -12.46 42.12 25.26
C PHE A 5 -12.40 40.86 24.38
N GLU A 6 -13.26 39.88 24.66
CA GLU A 6 -13.40 38.66 23.83
C GLU A 6 -13.80 38.99 22.38
N GLY A 7 -14.74 39.93 22.19
CA GLY A 7 -15.14 40.39 20.86
C GLY A 7 -14.05 41.14 20.09
N LEU A 8 -13.12 41.80 20.79
CA LEU A 8 -11.97 42.47 20.19
C LEU A 8 -10.89 41.45 19.77
N VAL A 9 -10.62 40.46 20.63
CA VAL A 9 -9.67 39.37 20.35
C VAL A 9 -10.12 38.59 19.11
N SER A 10 -11.40 38.24 19.02
CA SER A 10 -11.96 37.55 17.85
C SER A 10 -11.79 38.33 16.54
N LYS A 11 -12.02 39.66 16.55
CA LYS A 11 -11.81 40.51 15.35
C LYS A 11 -10.34 40.60 14.93
N ILE A 12 -9.41 40.58 15.90
CA ILE A 12 -7.98 40.58 15.62
C ILE A 12 -7.57 39.25 14.99
N ASP A 13 -8.08 38.13 15.51
CA ASP A 13 -7.83 36.81 14.95
C ASP A 13 -8.33 36.70 13.50
N ASP A 14 -9.54 37.21 13.20
CA ASP A 14 -10.09 37.25 11.85
C ASP A 14 -9.22 38.06 10.87
N LEU A 15 -8.72 39.23 11.30
CA LEU A 15 -7.84 40.07 10.48
C LEU A 15 -6.47 39.44 10.23
N VAL A 16 -5.92 38.79 11.25
CA VAL A 16 -4.66 38.04 11.16
C VAL A 16 -4.82 36.91 10.14
N ASP A 17 -5.93 36.19 10.19
CA ASP A 17 -6.24 35.08 9.29
C ASP A 17 -6.48 35.55 7.85
N ALA A 18 -7.16 36.67 7.65
CA ALA A 18 -7.33 37.29 6.34
C ALA A 18 -5.98 37.71 5.71
N ARG A 19 -5.05 38.26 6.50
CA ARG A 19 -3.69 38.60 6.01
C ARG A 19 -2.90 37.35 5.63
N LYS A 20 -2.94 36.30 6.45
CA LYS A 20 -2.28 35.03 6.13
C LYS A 20 -2.84 34.43 4.83
N LEU A 21 -4.16 34.45 4.67
CA LEU A 21 -4.85 33.97 3.47
C LEU A 21 -4.43 34.75 2.21
N LYS A 22 -4.34 36.09 2.29
CA LYS A 22 -3.88 36.91 1.16
C LYS A 22 -2.44 36.56 0.76
N LYS A 23 -1.55 36.39 1.73
CA LYS A 23 -0.16 35.99 1.48
C LYS A 23 -0.07 34.59 0.88
N TYR A 24 -0.85 33.64 1.36
CA TYR A 24 -0.95 32.30 0.78
C TYR A 24 -1.37 32.34 -0.70
N ARG A 25 -2.45 33.07 -1.01
CA ARG A 25 -2.95 33.22 -2.39
C ARG A 25 -1.92 33.83 -3.32
N LEU A 26 -1.11 34.77 -2.84
CA LEU A 26 -0.06 35.41 -3.64
C LEU A 26 1.15 34.49 -3.88
N LEU A 27 1.57 33.72 -2.87
CA LEU A 27 2.59 32.68 -3.07
C LEU A 27 2.10 31.63 -4.08
N TRP A 28 0.80 31.34 -4.04
CA TRP A 28 0.16 30.40 -4.94
C TRP A 28 0.04 30.91 -6.38
N SER A 29 -0.42 32.15 -6.60
CA SER A 29 -0.59 32.71 -7.96
C SER A 29 0.72 32.77 -8.74
N ASN A 30 1.84 32.82 -8.02
CA ASN A 30 3.17 32.87 -8.59
C ASN A 30 3.76 31.47 -8.83
N LEU A 31 3.05 30.40 -8.44
CA LEU A 31 3.51 29.04 -8.64
C LEU A 31 3.21 28.61 -10.07
N GLN A 32 4.27 28.42 -10.85
CA GLN A 32 4.16 27.82 -12.17
C GLN A 32 4.13 26.30 -12.02
N PHE A 33 2.99 25.69 -12.30
CA PHE A 33 2.91 24.25 -12.41
C PHE A 33 3.45 23.84 -13.78
N GLY A 34 4.70 23.38 -13.83
CA GLY A 34 5.20 22.60 -14.96
C GLY A 34 4.46 21.26 -15.09
N ASP A 35 4.82 20.48 -16.10
CA ASP A 35 4.21 19.15 -16.30
C ASP A 35 4.85 18.09 -15.38
N ASP A 36 6.10 18.28 -14.99
CA ASP A 36 6.81 17.38 -14.07
C ASP A 36 6.57 17.79 -12.60
N LEU A 37 5.73 17.00 -11.92
CA LEU A 37 5.44 17.18 -10.49
C LEU A 37 6.69 17.08 -9.61
N ALA A 38 7.64 16.20 -9.93
CA ALA A 38 8.85 16.05 -9.12
C ALA A 38 9.73 17.29 -9.20
N VAL A 39 9.81 17.92 -10.37
CA VAL A 39 10.49 19.22 -10.54
C VAL A 39 9.77 20.32 -9.79
N VAL A 40 8.43 20.38 -9.88
CA VAL A 40 7.62 21.37 -9.16
C VAL A 40 7.82 21.26 -7.65
N LEU A 41 7.76 20.04 -7.09
CA LEU A 41 7.97 19.79 -5.66
C LEU A 41 9.39 20.12 -5.19
N LYS A 42 10.37 20.15 -6.09
CA LYS A 42 11.75 20.57 -5.79
C LYS A 42 11.98 22.08 -5.90
N SER A 43 10.99 22.84 -6.38
CA SER A 43 11.15 24.28 -6.55
C SER A 43 11.19 25.02 -5.21
N PRO A 44 12.01 26.09 -5.08
CA PRO A 44 12.03 26.94 -3.89
C PRO A 44 10.67 27.57 -3.56
N GLN A 45 9.82 27.74 -4.58
CA GLN A 45 8.49 28.30 -4.43
C GLN A 45 7.54 27.34 -3.71
N VAL A 46 7.56 26.05 -4.07
CA VAL A 46 6.80 25.00 -3.34
C VAL A 46 7.32 24.87 -1.92
N GLU A 47 8.64 24.89 -1.70
CA GLU A 47 9.21 24.83 -0.36
C GLU A 47 8.71 25.99 0.53
N LYS A 48 8.68 27.21 -0.02
CA LYS A 48 8.15 28.39 0.66
C LYS A 48 6.64 28.28 0.94
N LEU A 49 5.88 27.69 0.03
CA LEU A 49 4.42 27.53 0.15
C LEU A 49 4.05 26.41 1.14
N ALA A 50 4.81 25.32 1.17
CA ALA A 50 4.66 24.27 2.16
C ALA A 50 5.01 24.77 3.57
N LYS A 51 6.13 25.50 3.72
CA LYS A 51 6.49 26.21 4.97
C LYS A 51 5.40 27.19 5.43
N PHE A 52 4.69 27.83 4.50
CA PHE A 52 3.57 28.70 4.85
C PHE A 52 2.35 27.90 5.33
N SER A 53 2.04 26.79 4.66
CA SER A 53 0.91 25.90 5.00
C SER A 53 1.12 25.20 6.35
N LEU A 54 2.38 24.89 6.71
CA LEU A 54 2.81 24.35 8.01
C LEU A 54 2.49 25.26 9.20
N ASN A 55 2.45 26.57 8.98
CA ASN A 55 2.55 27.58 10.03
C ASN A 55 1.28 28.43 10.17
N LYS A 56 0.08 27.82 10.13
CA LYS A 56 -1.24 28.45 10.33
C LYS A 56 -1.95 28.89 9.05
N ALA A 57 -2.39 27.94 8.24
CA ALA A 57 -3.52 28.17 7.34
C ALA A 57 -4.84 27.99 8.12
N PRO A 58 -5.64 29.06 8.35
CA PRO A 58 -6.95 28.93 8.97
C PRO A 58 -7.91 28.08 8.13
N GLY A 59 -8.85 27.43 8.82
CA GLY A 59 -9.79 26.46 8.28
C GLY A 59 -10.49 26.91 6.99
N ASN A 60 -10.64 25.96 6.07
CA ASN A 60 -11.25 26.08 4.73
C ASN A 60 -10.33 26.52 3.57
N GLN A 61 -9.00 26.51 3.75
CA GLN A 61 -8.09 26.66 2.62
C GLN A 61 -8.12 25.43 1.70
N VAL A 62 -8.13 25.68 0.39
CA VAL A 62 -7.88 24.66 -0.64
C VAL A 62 -6.50 24.07 -0.37
N SER A 63 -6.47 22.83 0.09
CA SER A 63 -5.22 22.16 0.48
C SER A 63 -4.23 22.13 -0.69
N LEU A 64 -2.95 22.41 -0.42
CA LEU A 64 -1.87 22.26 -1.41
C LEU A 64 -1.97 20.87 -2.05
N ILE A 65 -2.22 19.83 -1.24
CA ILE A 65 -2.40 18.47 -1.76
C ILE A 65 -3.62 18.36 -2.68
N GLY A 66 -4.77 18.93 -2.31
CA GLY A 66 -5.99 18.87 -3.11
C GLY A 66 -5.85 19.52 -4.48
N LYS A 67 -4.98 20.54 -4.60
CA LYS A 67 -4.69 21.15 -5.91
C LYS A 67 -3.66 20.35 -6.71
N LEU A 68 -2.65 19.81 -6.05
CA LEU A 68 -1.69 18.91 -6.70
C LEU A 68 -2.42 17.69 -7.27
N THR A 69 -3.34 17.09 -6.51
CA THR A 69 -4.13 15.95 -6.96
C THR A 69 -5.14 16.32 -8.03
N ALA A 70 -5.76 17.49 -7.95
CA ALA A 70 -6.62 18.00 -9.03
C ALA A 70 -5.87 18.21 -10.36
N LYS A 71 -4.59 18.61 -10.32
CA LYS A 71 -3.78 18.81 -11.54
C LYS A 71 -3.18 17.50 -12.06
N TYR A 72 -2.54 16.73 -11.20
CA TYR A 72 -1.69 15.60 -11.61
C TYR A 72 -2.34 14.23 -11.40
N GLY A 73 -3.43 14.15 -10.64
CA GLY A 73 -4.05 12.90 -10.20
C GLY A 73 -3.46 12.39 -8.88
N ASP A 74 -4.32 11.82 -8.04
CA ASP A 74 -3.95 11.28 -6.72
C ASP A 74 -2.89 10.18 -6.78
N ASP A 75 -2.94 9.28 -7.77
CA ASP A 75 -1.95 8.22 -7.93
C ASP A 75 -0.56 8.78 -8.26
N VAL A 76 -0.50 9.76 -9.17
CA VAL A 76 0.75 10.40 -9.58
C VAL A 76 1.36 11.17 -8.41
N VAL A 77 0.53 11.93 -7.69
CA VAL A 77 0.98 12.68 -6.50
C VAL A 77 1.51 11.74 -5.42
N ALA A 78 0.73 10.72 -5.04
CA ALA A 78 1.14 9.77 -4.00
C ALA A 78 2.43 9.02 -4.37
N LYS A 79 2.53 8.51 -5.60
CA LYS A 79 3.74 7.80 -6.08
C LYS A 79 4.96 8.74 -6.12
N THR A 80 4.77 10.00 -6.49
CA THR A 80 5.85 11.00 -6.56
C THR A 80 6.35 11.38 -5.16
N LEU A 81 5.47 11.62 -4.20
CA LEU A 81 5.84 11.95 -2.81
C LEU A 81 6.68 10.84 -2.18
N VAL A 82 6.25 9.57 -2.29
CA VAL A 82 7.04 8.44 -1.75
C VAL A 82 8.38 8.29 -2.49
N SER A 83 8.43 8.62 -3.78
CA SER A 83 9.69 8.61 -4.55
C SER A 83 10.67 9.63 -4.02
N LEU A 84 10.20 10.86 -3.81
CA LEU A 84 11.02 11.95 -3.32
C LEU A 84 11.46 11.70 -1.88
N GLU A 85 10.58 11.20 -1.02
CA GLU A 85 10.91 10.90 0.38
C GLU A 85 12.09 9.92 0.50
N ARG A 86 12.14 8.90 -0.35
CA ARG A 86 13.23 7.91 -0.36
C ARG A 86 14.56 8.46 -0.86
N ASN A 87 14.52 9.51 -1.67
CA ASN A 87 15.68 10.06 -2.36
C ASN A 87 16.13 11.42 -1.77
N ALA A 88 15.39 11.98 -0.81
CA ALA A 88 15.63 13.32 -0.26
C ALA A 88 16.51 13.32 1.00
N SER A 89 17.31 12.27 1.23
CA SER A 89 18.11 12.10 2.44
C SER A 89 19.04 13.29 2.75
N ASP A 90 19.55 13.97 1.72
CA ASP A 90 20.52 15.05 1.86
C ASP A 90 19.89 16.45 2.00
N ASN A 91 18.55 16.56 1.99
CA ASN A 91 17.84 17.82 2.21
C ASN A 91 16.73 17.66 3.27
N PRO A 92 17.05 17.90 4.56
CA PRO A 92 16.12 17.73 5.67
C PRO A 92 14.84 18.57 5.55
N THR A 93 14.96 19.76 4.97
CA THR A 93 13.82 20.67 4.79
C THR A 93 12.83 20.13 3.76
N MET A 94 13.33 19.66 2.62
CA MET A 94 12.53 18.98 1.61
C MET A 94 11.90 17.71 2.18
N LEU A 95 12.68 16.90 2.91
CA LEU A 95 12.17 15.67 3.50
C LEU A 95 10.99 15.92 4.46
N SER A 96 11.10 16.95 5.30
CA SER A 96 10.02 17.38 6.21
C SER A 96 8.75 17.79 5.45
N MET A 97 8.92 18.61 4.40
CA MET A 97 7.81 19.02 3.53
C MET A 97 7.12 17.81 2.86
N ILE A 98 7.89 16.89 2.27
CA ILE A 98 7.33 15.73 1.56
C ILE A 98 6.57 14.82 2.53
N LYS A 99 7.10 14.59 3.74
CA LYS A 99 6.40 13.83 4.79
C LYS A 99 5.08 14.46 5.19
N GLN A 100 5.04 15.78 5.30
CA GLN A 100 3.80 16.48 5.59
C GLN A 100 2.80 16.38 4.44
N LEU A 101 3.23 16.63 3.20
CA LEU A 101 2.35 16.49 2.03
C LEU A 101 1.76 15.08 1.92
N ARG A 102 2.54 14.06 2.27
CA ARG A 102 2.08 12.67 2.38
C ARG A 102 1.02 12.51 3.47
N ASN A 103 1.23 13.10 4.65
CA ASN A 103 0.25 13.09 5.73
C ASN A 103 -1.05 13.82 5.36
N ASP A 104 -0.94 14.93 4.64
CA ASP A 104 -2.07 15.72 4.17
C ASP A 104 -2.86 14.97 3.11
N GLN A 105 -2.18 14.24 2.21
CA GLN A 105 -2.81 13.35 1.23
C GLN A 105 -3.69 12.31 1.92
N VAL A 106 -3.15 11.61 2.92
CA VAL A 106 -3.87 10.57 3.67
C VAL A 106 -5.03 11.19 4.47
N ALA A 107 -4.81 12.34 5.10
CA ALA A 107 -5.85 13.05 5.84
C ALA A 107 -6.98 13.53 4.92
N ASN A 108 -6.65 13.95 3.70
CA ASN A 108 -7.62 14.37 2.70
C ASN A 108 -8.52 13.21 2.24
N TRP A 109 -7.94 12.03 1.97
CA TRP A 109 -8.73 10.83 1.68
C TRP A 109 -9.66 10.47 2.85
N LEU A 110 -9.17 10.50 4.08
CA LEU A 110 -9.99 10.23 5.26
C LEU A 110 -11.14 11.23 5.41
N LYS A 111 -10.85 12.52 5.22
CA LYS A 111 -11.86 13.59 5.28
C LYS A 111 -12.94 13.44 4.20
N ASN A 112 -12.56 12.94 3.03
CA ASN A 112 -13.48 12.69 1.92
C ASN A 112 -14.29 11.39 2.09
N GLY A 113 -14.13 10.69 3.21
CA GLY A 113 -14.88 9.46 3.49
C GLY A 113 -14.37 8.25 2.72
N GLU A 114 -13.12 8.29 2.24
CA GLU A 114 -12.53 7.16 1.53
C GLU A 114 -12.42 5.94 2.44
N THR A 115 -12.48 4.76 1.83
CA THR A 115 -12.24 3.47 2.50
C THR A 115 -10.92 2.89 2.03
N ALA A 116 -10.36 1.92 2.76
CA ALA A 116 -9.11 1.29 2.34
C ALA A 116 -9.21 0.65 0.94
N PRO A 117 -10.31 -0.05 0.56
CA PRO A 117 -10.54 -0.46 -0.83
C PRO A 117 -10.61 0.70 -1.84
N GLY A 118 -11.24 1.82 -1.47
CA GLY A 118 -11.27 3.02 -2.31
C GLY A 118 -9.87 3.55 -2.60
N VAL A 119 -9.02 3.61 -1.57
CA VAL A 119 -7.62 4.05 -1.70
C VAL A 119 -6.79 3.12 -2.59
N VAL A 120 -7.07 1.82 -2.61
CA VAL A 120 -6.43 0.89 -3.58
C VAL A 120 -6.74 1.31 -5.03
N GLY A 121 -8.00 1.69 -5.29
CA GLY A 121 -8.44 2.23 -6.58
C GLY A 121 -7.81 3.58 -6.92
N ILE A 122 -7.79 4.51 -5.96
CA ILE A 122 -7.15 5.83 -6.10
C ILE A 122 -5.68 5.69 -6.48
N LEU A 123 -4.96 4.75 -5.85
CA LEU A 123 -3.54 4.49 -6.10
C LEU A 123 -3.27 3.68 -7.36
N LYS A 124 -4.33 3.24 -8.07
CA LYS A 124 -4.30 2.37 -9.24
C LYS A 124 -3.38 1.17 -9.03
N MET A 125 -3.54 0.49 -7.89
CA MET A 125 -2.74 -0.70 -7.59
C MET A 125 -3.28 -1.85 -8.44
N SER A 126 -2.54 -2.21 -9.49
CA SER A 126 -2.85 -3.40 -10.31
C SER A 126 -2.24 -4.63 -9.67
N LYS A 127 -2.82 -5.81 -9.96
CA LYS A 127 -2.32 -7.10 -9.48
C LYS A 127 -0.95 -7.48 -10.09
N ASP A 128 -0.68 -6.97 -11.29
CA ASP A 128 0.50 -7.30 -12.10
C ASP A 128 1.69 -6.39 -11.80
N GLU A 129 1.44 -5.12 -11.44
CA GLU A 129 2.47 -4.35 -10.76
C GLU A 129 2.78 -5.08 -9.46
N SER A 130 4.05 -5.24 -9.10
CA SER A 130 4.39 -5.82 -7.82
C SER A 130 3.83 -4.95 -6.69
N ILE A 131 2.60 -5.22 -6.27
CA ILE A 131 1.86 -4.53 -5.20
C ILE A 131 2.68 -4.56 -3.92
N PHE A 132 3.46 -5.63 -3.76
CA PHE A 132 4.39 -5.87 -2.69
C PHE A 132 5.78 -5.22 -2.92
N ARG A 133 6.00 -4.40 -3.94
CA ARG A 133 7.22 -3.57 -4.03
C ARG A 133 6.93 -2.12 -4.32
N SER A 134 5.67 -1.80 -4.62
CA SER A 134 5.29 -0.46 -5.02
C SER A 134 5.31 0.52 -3.84
N LYS A 135 5.50 1.79 -4.22
CA LYS A 135 5.38 2.95 -3.34
C LYS A 135 3.95 3.10 -2.79
N SER A 136 2.96 2.65 -3.57
CA SER A 136 1.54 2.66 -3.21
C SER A 136 1.22 1.83 -1.97
N LEU A 137 1.92 0.71 -1.72
CA LEU A 137 1.64 -0.11 -0.53
C LEU A 137 1.89 0.64 0.78
N GLY A 138 2.98 1.41 0.86
CA GLY A 138 3.28 2.20 2.05
C GLY A 138 2.27 3.32 2.30
N MET A 139 1.68 3.86 1.23
CA MET A 139 0.58 4.83 1.33
C MET A 139 -0.70 4.17 1.85
N LEU A 140 -1.01 2.97 1.37
CA LEU A 140 -2.17 2.22 1.85
C LEU A 140 -2.02 1.85 3.33
N GLU A 141 -0.83 1.43 3.77
CA GLU A 141 -0.53 1.12 5.17
C GLU A 141 -0.74 2.35 6.08
N ASP A 142 -0.23 3.52 5.69
CA ASP A 142 -0.45 4.76 6.44
C ASP A 142 -1.93 5.12 6.51
N PHE A 143 -2.65 4.97 5.40
CA PHE A 143 -4.08 5.22 5.35
C PHE A 143 -4.84 4.29 6.29
N ILE A 144 -4.61 2.98 6.22
CA ILE A 144 -5.26 2.00 7.10
C ILE A 144 -4.99 2.34 8.57
N LYS A 145 -3.75 2.71 8.92
CA LYS A 145 -3.40 3.12 10.28
C LYS A 145 -4.24 4.31 10.74
N LYS A 146 -4.34 5.38 9.93
CA LYS A 146 -5.15 6.56 10.28
C LYS A 146 -6.64 6.24 10.30
N TYR A 147 -7.13 5.46 9.34
CA TYR A 147 -8.52 5.05 9.23
C TYR A 147 -8.96 4.27 10.48
N ASN A 148 -8.17 3.31 10.93
CA ASN A 148 -8.46 2.54 12.14
C ASN A 148 -8.46 3.40 13.39
N SER A 149 -7.48 4.30 13.54
CA SER A 149 -7.44 5.22 14.68
C SER A 149 -8.64 6.16 14.72
N ALA A 150 -9.06 6.68 13.56
CA ALA A 150 -10.16 7.64 13.49
C ALA A 150 -11.56 6.99 13.62
N ASN A 151 -11.73 5.76 13.13
CA ASN A 151 -13.02 5.08 13.08
C ASN A 151 -13.16 3.94 14.10
N HIS A 152 -12.17 3.73 14.97
CA HIS A 152 -12.09 2.56 15.86
C HIS A 152 -12.29 1.23 15.12
N ALA A 153 -11.75 1.13 13.91
CA ALA A 153 -11.90 -0.02 13.03
C ALA A 153 -10.72 -0.99 13.14
N ASP A 154 -10.92 -2.20 12.62
CA ASP A 154 -9.94 -3.31 12.58
C ASP A 154 -9.47 -3.60 11.14
N GLU A 155 -9.44 -2.59 10.26
CA GLU A 155 -9.04 -2.78 8.88
C GLU A 155 -7.58 -3.22 8.80
N SER A 156 -7.26 -4.13 7.90
CA SER A 156 -5.89 -4.61 7.74
C SER A 156 -5.52 -4.67 6.27
N LEU A 157 -4.21 -4.63 5.99
CA LEU A 157 -3.72 -4.75 4.63
C LEU A 157 -4.24 -6.04 3.98
N LEU A 158 -4.20 -7.16 4.71
CA LEU A 158 -4.71 -8.44 4.24
C LEU A 158 -6.22 -8.38 3.94
N LYS A 159 -7.05 -7.87 4.86
CA LYS A 159 -8.51 -7.76 4.69
C LYS A 159 -8.87 -6.91 3.47
N THR A 160 -8.20 -5.76 3.32
CA THR A 160 -8.40 -4.84 2.20
C THR A 160 -8.02 -5.48 0.86
N LEU A 161 -6.81 -6.04 0.74
CA LEU A 161 -6.34 -6.60 -0.53
C LEU A 161 -7.13 -7.86 -0.93
N THR A 162 -7.47 -8.73 0.03
CA THR A 162 -8.33 -9.90 -0.21
C THR A 162 -9.68 -9.47 -0.79
N LYS A 163 -10.28 -8.41 -0.26
CA LYS A 163 -11.55 -7.87 -0.76
C LYS A 163 -11.42 -7.31 -2.18
N VAL A 164 -10.38 -6.51 -2.44
CA VAL A 164 -10.21 -5.86 -3.76
C VAL A 164 -9.90 -6.86 -4.87
N TYR A 165 -9.04 -7.83 -4.61
CA TYR A 165 -8.58 -8.76 -5.65
C TYR A 165 -9.39 -10.06 -5.74
N GLY A 166 -10.46 -10.19 -4.93
CA GLY A 166 -11.42 -11.29 -5.05
C GLY A 166 -10.98 -12.60 -4.38
N GLY A 167 -10.06 -12.54 -3.41
CA GLY A 167 -9.72 -13.69 -2.58
C GLY A 167 -8.26 -13.76 -2.14
N GLU A 168 -8.02 -14.57 -1.10
CA GLU A 168 -6.69 -14.79 -0.52
C GLU A 168 -5.74 -15.50 -1.50
N SER A 169 -6.29 -16.41 -2.32
CA SER A 169 -5.53 -17.11 -3.37
C SER A 169 -4.91 -16.16 -4.40
N GLU A 170 -5.53 -15.00 -4.60
CA GLU A 170 -5.11 -14.01 -5.60
C GLU A 170 -3.96 -13.14 -5.10
N LEU A 171 -3.66 -13.17 -3.80
CA LEU A 171 -2.54 -12.45 -3.20
C LEU A 171 -1.21 -13.22 -3.27
N LEU A 172 -1.26 -14.50 -3.64
CA LEU A 172 -0.10 -15.37 -3.73
C LEU A 172 0.54 -15.22 -5.11
N ASN A 173 1.58 -14.38 -5.20
CA ASN A 173 2.40 -14.24 -6.41
C ASN A 173 3.91 -14.25 -6.05
N PRO A 174 4.66 -15.30 -6.48
CA PRO A 174 6.07 -15.48 -6.13
C PRO A 174 7.00 -14.46 -6.79
N GLN A 175 6.57 -13.75 -7.83
CA GLN A 175 7.38 -12.70 -8.44
C GLN A 175 7.60 -11.50 -7.51
N SER A 176 7.09 -11.51 -6.27
CA SER A 176 7.04 -10.37 -5.35
C SER A 176 7.69 -10.63 -3.96
N ALA A 177 8.62 -11.59 -3.94
CA ALA A 177 9.23 -12.31 -2.80
C ALA A 177 9.48 -11.60 -1.45
N LYS A 178 9.76 -10.30 -1.36
CA LYS A 178 10.12 -9.66 -0.06
C LYS A 178 8.94 -9.18 0.78
N LYS A 179 7.84 -8.77 0.16
CA LYS A 179 6.61 -8.35 0.87
C LYS A 179 5.46 -9.34 0.66
N SER A 180 5.58 -10.27 -0.30
CA SER A 180 4.73 -11.48 -0.32
C SER A 180 4.93 -12.28 0.96
N ALA A 181 6.17 -12.42 1.45
CA ALA A 181 6.47 -13.15 2.69
C ALA A 181 5.63 -12.70 3.89
N ASN A 182 5.47 -11.38 4.12
CA ASN A 182 4.63 -10.86 5.22
C ASN A 182 3.14 -11.21 5.03
N ILE A 183 2.63 -11.17 3.80
CA ILE A 183 1.23 -11.51 3.51
C ILE A 183 1.01 -13.02 3.60
N GLU A 184 1.95 -13.82 3.11
CA GLU A 184 1.95 -15.27 3.25
C GLU A 184 1.98 -15.68 4.74
N ASP A 185 2.81 -15.03 5.56
CA ASP A 185 2.84 -15.25 7.01
C ASP A 185 1.53 -14.91 7.69
N GLN A 186 0.90 -13.78 7.31
CA GLN A 186 -0.41 -13.39 7.84
C GLN A 186 -1.51 -14.36 7.41
N LEU A 187 -1.52 -14.81 6.15
CA LEU A 187 -2.45 -15.81 5.63
C LEU A 187 -2.29 -17.14 6.36
N VAL A 188 -1.06 -17.65 6.48
CA VAL A 188 -0.77 -18.90 7.19
C VAL A 188 -1.18 -18.81 8.66
N SER A 189 -0.90 -17.68 9.32
CA SER A 189 -1.30 -17.46 10.72
C SER A 189 -2.82 -17.41 10.88
N LYS A 190 -3.52 -16.73 9.97
CA LYS A 190 -4.99 -16.67 9.91
C LYS A 190 -5.60 -18.05 9.70
N TRP A 191 -5.15 -18.82 8.71
CA TRP A 191 -5.71 -20.16 8.47
C TRP A 191 -5.47 -21.10 9.64
N ARG A 192 -4.35 -20.96 10.35
CA ARG A 192 -4.06 -21.73 11.56
C ARG A 192 -4.98 -21.36 12.72
N SER A 193 -5.24 -20.07 12.94
CA SER A 193 -6.17 -19.62 13.99
C SER A 193 -7.61 -20.04 13.68
N GLU A 194 -8.01 -20.01 12.40
CA GLU A 194 -9.30 -20.49 11.90
C GLU A 194 -9.39 -22.02 11.82
N LYS A 195 -8.29 -22.75 12.05
CA LYS A 195 -8.19 -24.22 12.02
C LYS A 195 -8.70 -24.81 10.69
N ILE A 196 -8.35 -24.17 9.57
CA ILE A 196 -8.81 -24.61 8.24
C ILE A 196 -8.29 -26.03 7.93
N PRO A 197 -9.14 -27.01 7.61
CA PRO A 197 -8.66 -28.35 7.23
C PRO A 197 -7.79 -28.27 5.97
N GLU A 198 -6.73 -29.08 5.93
CA GLU A 198 -5.74 -29.04 4.84
C GLU A 198 -6.37 -29.28 3.45
N LEU A 199 -7.35 -30.19 3.35
CA LEU A 199 -8.12 -30.41 2.11
C LEU A 199 -8.91 -29.16 1.70
N SER A 200 -9.57 -28.52 2.66
CA SER A 200 -10.32 -27.29 2.42
C SER A 200 -9.39 -26.16 1.98
N LEU A 201 -8.21 -26.03 2.59
CA LEU A 201 -7.22 -25.04 2.17
C LEU A 201 -6.74 -25.29 0.73
N MET A 202 -6.41 -26.54 0.39
CA MET A 202 -5.99 -26.88 -0.98
C MET A 202 -7.07 -26.52 -2.01
N SER A 203 -8.35 -26.77 -1.69
CA SER A 203 -9.49 -26.35 -2.52
C SER A 203 -9.60 -24.83 -2.62
N ASN A 204 -9.49 -24.12 -1.48
CA ASN A 204 -9.59 -22.65 -1.42
C ASN A 204 -8.47 -21.94 -2.19
N LEU A 205 -7.28 -22.53 -2.21
CA LEU A 205 -6.14 -22.01 -2.96
C LEU A 205 -6.34 -22.13 -4.48
N LYS A 206 -7.30 -22.96 -4.94
CA LYS A 206 -7.62 -23.16 -6.37
C LYS A 206 -6.36 -23.42 -7.17
N PHE A 207 -5.68 -24.53 -6.88
CA PHE A 207 -4.51 -24.93 -7.66
C PHE A 207 -4.90 -25.13 -9.12
N SER A 208 -4.04 -24.70 -10.05
CA SER A 208 -4.22 -24.96 -11.48
C SER A 208 -4.30 -26.46 -11.73
N ASP A 209 -5.01 -26.87 -12.77
CA ASP A 209 -5.01 -28.28 -13.19
C ASP A 209 -3.69 -28.72 -13.84
N ASP A 210 -2.86 -27.76 -14.27
CA ASP A 210 -1.47 -28.01 -14.67
C ASP A 210 -0.51 -27.82 -13.48
N ILE A 211 0.26 -28.86 -13.16
CA ILE A 211 1.22 -28.88 -12.05
C ILE A 211 2.33 -27.84 -12.23
N ASN A 212 2.75 -27.53 -13.46
CA ASN A 212 3.82 -26.55 -13.70
C ASN A 212 3.34 -25.14 -13.33
N THR A 213 2.11 -24.81 -13.70
CA THR A 213 1.42 -23.59 -13.29
C THR A 213 1.19 -23.56 -11.78
N ALA A 214 0.77 -24.68 -11.18
CA ALA A 214 0.60 -24.76 -9.72
C ALA A 214 1.91 -24.49 -8.97
N LEU A 215 3.03 -25.12 -9.38
CA LEU A 215 4.35 -24.93 -8.77
C LEU A 215 4.87 -23.51 -8.93
N SER A 216 4.63 -22.88 -10.09
CA SER A 216 5.07 -21.50 -10.36
C SER A 216 4.13 -20.42 -9.80
N SER A 217 2.98 -20.80 -9.24
CA SER A 217 2.01 -19.85 -8.65
C SER A 217 2.34 -19.39 -7.23
N GLY A 218 3.32 -20.00 -6.55
CA GLY A 218 3.61 -19.77 -5.12
C GLY A 218 2.62 -20.43 -4.15
N LYS A 219 1.45 -20.88 -4.64
CA LYS A 219 0.41 -21.52 -3.83
C LYS A 219 0.86 -22.84 -3.20
N VAL A 220 1.69 -23.62 -3.91
CA VAL A 220 2.25 -24.88 -3.40
C VAL A 220 3.20 -24.64 -2.24
N GLU A 221 4.02 -23.59 -2.31
CA GLU A 221 4.96 -23.22 -1.25
C GLU A 221 4.22 -22.77 0.01
N VAL A 222 3.20 -21.93 -0.14
CA VAL A 222 2.36 -21.48 0.98
C VAL A 222 1.59 -22.63 1.61
N PHE A 223 1.04 -23.54 0.79
CA PHE A 223 0.40 -24.75 1.29
C PHE A 223 1.38 -25.68 2.01
N TYR A 224 2.60 -25.80 1.50
CA TYR A 224 3.69 -26.53 2.15
C TYR A 224 4.03 -25.91 3.51
N LYS A 225 4.13 -24.59 3.60
CA LYS A 225 4.39 -23.85 4.85
C LYS A 225 3.26 -24.04 5.87
N TYR A 226 2.01 -23.99 5.41
CA TYR A 226 0.83 -24.21 6.25
C TYR A 226 0.81 -25.62 6.85
N SER A 227 1.05 -26.63 6.03
CA SER A 227 0.80 -28.05 6.35
C SER A 227 1.66 -28.55 7.51
N ALA A 228 1.01 -29.23 8.45
CA ALA A 228 1.66 -29.82 9.62
C ALA A 228 2.59 -30.98 9.22
N SER A 229 2.16 -31.81 8.27
CA SER A 229 3.00 -32.85 7.66
C SER A 229 3.46 -32.40 6.28
N LYS A 230 4.75 -32.58 5.97
CA LYS A 230 5.28 -32.26 4.64
C LYS A 230 5.01 -33.39 3.65
N THR A 231 4.98 -34.63 4.12
CA THR A 231 4.66 -35.81 3.30
C THR A 231 3.20 -35.80 2.84
N SER A 232 2.27 -35.22 3.62
CA SER A 232 0.87 -35.05 3.18
C SER A 232 0.75 -34.13 1.97
N VAL A 233 1.60 -33.11 1.88
CA VAL A 233 1.63 -32.20 0.74
C VAL A 233 1.99 -32.95 -0.53
N LEU A 234 3.08 -33.72 -0.51
CA LEU A 234 3.50 -34.52 -1.66
C LEU A 234 2.42 -35.55 -2.04
N LYS A 235 1.82 -36.23 -1.06
CA LYS A 235 0.71 -37.16 -1.29
C LYS A 235 -0.45 -36.48 -2.02
N ARG A 236 -0.89 -35.30 -1.57
CA ARG A 236 -2.01 -34.57 -2.19
C ARG A 236 -1.70 -34.09 -3.60
N LEU A 237 -0.45 -33.69 -3.87
CA LEU A 237 -0.02 -33.38 -5.23
C LEU A 237 -0.09 -34.64 -6.10
N ASN A 238 0.41 -35.77 -5.63
CA ASN A 238 0.33 -37.04 -6.35
C ASN A 238 -1.13 -37.48 -6.57
N ASP A 239 -2.02 -37.29 -5.59
CA ASP A 239 -3.44 -37.62 -5.70
C ASP A 239 -4.15 -36.75 -6.77
N LYS A 240 -3.78 -35.46 -6.90
CA LYS A 240 -4.39 -34.55 -7.90
C LYS A 240 -3.80 -34.70 -9.31
N TYR A 241 -2.48 -34.88 -9.44
CA TYR A 241 -1.79 -34.79 -10.74
C TYR A 241 -1.16 -36.10 -11.22
N GLY A 242 -1.07 -37.12 -10.36
CA GLY A 242 -0.38 -38.37 -10.63
C GLY A 242 1.12 -38.32 -10.28
N GLN A 243 1.61 -39.39 -9.64
CA GLN A 243 2.97 -39.47 -9.11
C GLN A 243 4.07 -39.23 -10.16
N GLY A 244 3.91 -39.82 -11.35
CA GLY A 244 4.89 -39.67 -12.44
C GLY A 244 5.00 -38.23 -12.95
N GLU A 245 3.86 -37.55 -13.12
CA GLU A 245 3.82 -36.17 -13.60
C GLU A 245 4.37 -35.20 -12.54
N VAL A 246 4.03 -35.42 -11.26
CA VAL A 246 4.59 -34.64 -10.15
C VAL A 246 6.12 -34.78 -10.10
N ALA A 247 6.66 -36.00 -10.15
CA ALA A 247 8.11 -36.20 -10.13
C ALA A 247 8.81 -35.49 -11.29
N ALA A 248 8.26 -35.60 -12.51
CA ALA A 248 8.77 -34.92 -13.69
C ALA A 248 8.68 -33.38 -13.59
N ALA A 249 7.58 -32.85 -13.05
CA ALA A 249 7.39 -31.42 -12.86
C ALA A 249 8.33 -30.84 -11.79
N LEU A 250 8.54 -31.54 -10.68
CA LEU A 250 9.48 -31.12 -9.64
C LEU A 250 10.93 -31.11 -10.16
N ALA A 251 11.33 -32.13 -10.94
CA ALA A 251 12.64 -32.18 -11.58
C ALA A 251 12.87 -30.99 -12.53
N ARG A 252 11.83 -30.57 -13.26
CA ARG A 252 11.86 -29.34 -14.09
C ARG A 252 11.94 -28.08 -13.23
N ALA A 253 11.11 -27.97 -12.19
CA ALA A 253 11.02 -26.81 -11.32
C ALA A 253 12.33 -26.51 -10.55
N LYS A 254 13.18 -27.52 -10.28
CA LYS A 254 14.52 -27.31 -9.69
C LYS A 254 15.46 -26.44 -10.53
N LYS A 255 15.19 -26.31 -11.83
CA LYS A 255 16.01 -25.51 -12.76
C LYS A 255 15.75 -24.01 -12.63
N TYR A 256 14.61 -23.59 -12.09
CA TYR A 256 14.21 -22.18 -12.00
C TYR A 256 14.42 -21.65 -10.58
N PRO A 257 15.11 -20.50 -10.38
CA PRO A 257 15.36 -19.95 -9.06
C PRO A 257 14.11 -19.79 -8.18
N SER A 258 12.99 -19.35 -8.77
CA SER A 258 11.73 -19.10 -8.05
C SER A 258 11.02 -20.34 -7.54
N THR A 259 11.33 -21.52 -8.08
CA THR A 259 10.67 -22.79 -7.68
C THR A 259 11.65 -23.82 -7.15
N LYS A 260 12.95 -23.51 -7.13
CA LYS A 260 14.01 -24.46 -6.79
C LYS A 260 13.91 -24.98 -5.36
N GLU A 261 13.63 -24.09 -4.40
CA GLU A 261 13.56 -24.45 -2.98
C GLU A 261 12.39 -25.41 -2.73
N ILE A 262 11.17 -25.02 -3.10
CA ILE A 262 9.98 -25.86 -2.92
C ILE A 262 10.09 -27.18 -3.68
N ALA A 263 10.65 -27.18 -4.90
CA ALA A 263 10.83 -28.39 -5.68
C ALA A 263 11.84 -29.36 -5.05
N THR A 264 12.94 -28.82 -4.49
CA THR A 264 13.94 -29.63 -3.79
C THR A 264 13.37 -30.19 -2.49
N ALA A 265 12.63 -29.39 -1.73
CA ALA A 265 12.00 -29.83 -0.50
C ALA A 265 11.02 -30.99 -0.74
N LEU A 266 10.18 -30.89 -1.78
CA LEU A 266 9.20 -31.94 -2.11
C LEU A 266 9.86 -33.22 -2.65
N LEU A 267 10.92 -33.10 -3.46
CA LEU A 267 11.64 -34.28 -3.96
C LEU A 267 12.36 -35.06 -2.86
N ASN A 268 12.80 -34.40 -1.80
CA ASN A 268 13.46 -35.08 -0.68
C ASN A 268 12.50 -35.87 0.23
N LEU A 269 11.18 -35.80 -0.02
CA LEU A 269 10.15 -36.50 0.76
C LEU A 269 9.67 -37.81 0.11
N GLY A 270 9.97 -38.02 -1.18
CA GLY A 270 9.61 -39.20 -1.95
C GLY A 270 10.80 -40.10 -2.18
#